data_AF-A0A512M9K1-F1
#
_entry.id   AF-A0A512M9K1-F1
#
_cell.length_a   1.000
_cell.length_b   1.000
_cell.length_c   1.000
_cell.angle_alpha   90.00
_cell.angle_beta   90.00
_cell.angle_gamma   90.00
#
_symmetry.space_group_name_H-M   'P 1'
#
loop_
_entity.id
_entity.type
_entity.pdbx_description
1 polymer ?
#
loop_
_entity_poly.entity_id
_entity_poly.type
_entity_poly.pdbx_seq_one_letter_code
_entity_poly.pdbx_strand_id
1 'polypeptide(L)'
;MSWAGFVFIRQDTQRTAKLSHTHVMIIWGSKAKQKEIGSGQFYCPQCRQQSAYAHLRVSQYFTLYFIPLFPMETLGEGVCCRSCASEFNISVLSFTPEQIETAMQPWLCGKCGNRNPQPEIACLGCRTPRSLAATAAPPPLPAVPHALPDDDSRYQPR
;
A
#
# COMPACT_ATOMS: atom_id res chain seq x y z
N MET A 1 -77.70 50.71 -30.21
CA MET A 1 -77.17 50.79 -28.84
C MET A 1 -76.59 49.40 -28.50
N SER A 2 -75.47 48.94 -29.05
CA SER A 2 -74.06 49.34 -28.89
C SER A 2 -73.61 49.37 -27.44
N TRP A 3 -72.65 48.59 -26.93
CA TRP A 3 -71.94 47.36 -27.33
C TRP A 3 -71.27 46.86 -26.03
N ALA A 4 -71.02 45.57 -25.91
CA ALA A 4 -70.44 44.90 -24.75
C ALA A 4 -68.99 45.35 -24.43
N GLY A 5 -68.63 45.42 -23.15
CA GLY A 5 -67.25 45.65 -22.69
C GLY A 5 -66.79 44.56 -21.73
N PHE A 6 -66.09 43.55 -22.27
CA PHE A 6 -65.37 42.54 -21.49
C PHE A 6 -64.05 43.13 -20.99
N VAL A 7 -63.84 43.15 -19.68
CA VAL A 7 -62.53 43.43 -19.08
C VAL A 7 -61.71 42.14 -19.10
N PHE A 8 -60.82 42.01 -20.09
CA PHE A 8 -59.77 40.99 -20.08
C PHE A 8 -58.61 41.49 -19.22
N ILE A 9 -58.46 40.94 -18.02
CA ILE A 9 -57.23 41.06 -17.23
C ILE A 9 -56.16 40.25 -17.97
N ARG A 10 -55.11 40.94 -18.45
CA ARG A 10 -53.92 40.33 -19.04
C ARG A 10 -53.33 39.32 -18.06
N GLN A 11 -53.26 38.05 -18.46
CA GLN A 11 -52.38 37.10 -17.80
C GLN A 11 -50.94 37.51 -18.07
N ASP A 12 -50.20 37.80 -16.99
CA ASP A 12 -48.78 38.06 -17.01
C ASP A 12 -48.07 36.76 -17.43
N THR A 13 -47.57 36.71 -18.67
CA THR A 13 -46.74 35.61 -19.15
C THR A 13 -45.46 35.57 -18.34
N GLN A 14 -45.45 34.77 -17.27
CA GLN A 14 -44.21 34.36 -16.63
C GLN A 14 -43.38 33.56 -17.63
N ARG A 15 -42.46 34.24 -18.33
CA ARG A 15 -41.35 33.61 -19.04
C ARG A 15 -40.39 33.04 -17.99
N THR A 16 -40.66 31.84 -17.50
CA THR A 16 -39.63 31.06 -16.80
C THR A 16 -38.65 30.56 -17.86
N ALA A 17 -37.44 31.13 -17.86
CA ALA A 17 -36.34 30.58 -18.63
C ALA A 17 -36.09 29.15 -18.11
N LYS A 18 -36.42 28.13 -18.92
CA LYS A 18 -36.06 26.74 -18.65
C LYS A 18 -34.53 26.64 -18.69
N LEU A 19 -33.90 26.70 -17.51
CA LEU A 19 -32.51 26.28 -17.34
C LEU A 19 -32.47 24.78 -17.61
N SER A 20 -32.07 24.41 -18.84
CA SER A 20 -31.74 23.05 -19.22
C SER A 20 -30.66 22.52 -18.28
N HIS A 21 -31.02 21.60 -17.38
CA HIS A 21 -30.07 20.89 -16.54
C HIS A 21 -29.28 19.91 -17.42
N THR A 22 -28.17 20.38 -17.97
CA THR A 22 -27.18 19.48 -18.57
C THR A 22 -26.55 18.68 -17.45
N HIS A 23 -26.92 17.41 -17.30
CA HIS A 23 -26.31 16.53 -16.32
C HIS A 23 -24.87 16.24 -16.73
N VAL A 24 -23.92 16.87 -16.06
CA VAL A 24 -22.50 16.53 -16.15
C VAL A 24 -22.28 15.26 -15.34
N MET A 25 -21.85 14.17 -15.98
CA MET A 25 -21.49 12.93 -15.29
C MET A 25 -20.01 12.94 -14.93
N ILE A 26 -19.68 13.07 -13.64
CA ILE A 26 -18.30 13.06 -13.14
C ILE A 26 -18.01 11.69 -12.53
N ILE A 27 -16.90 11.06 -12.93
CA ILE A 27 -16.40 9.80 -12.35
C ILE A 27 -15.12 10.11 -11.58
N TRP A 28 -15.09 9.86 -10.27
CA TRP A 28 -13.92 10.03 -9.42
C TRP A 28 -13.62 8.76 -8.60
N GLY A 29 -12.39 8.66 -8.09
CA GLY A 29 -11.93 7.53 -7.29
C GLY A 29 -10.51 7.75 -6.76
N SER A 30 -9.87 6.68 -6.30
CA SER A 30 -8.46 6.71 -5.93
C SER A 30 -7.71 5.48 -6.44
N LYS A 31 -6.39 5.63 -6.67
CA LYS A 31 -5.51 4.54 -7.12
C LYS A 31 -4.18 4.62 -6.40
N ALA A 32 -3.70 3.50 -5.83
CA ALA A 32 -2.34 3.42 -5.33
C ALA A 32 -1.34 3.40 -6.49
N LYS A 33 -0.25 4.16 -6.39
CA LYS A 33 0.87 4.10 -7.34
C LYS A 33 2.17 4.02 -6.58
N GLN A 34 3.07 3.18 -7.08
CA GLN A 34 4.43 3.09 -6.59
C GLN A 34 5.36 4.00 -7.37
N LYS A 35 6.29 4.64 -6.66
CA LYS A 35 7.36 5.42 -7.26
C LYS A 35 8.68 5.08 -6.59
N GLU A 36 9.72 4.87 -7.39
CA GLU A 36 11.09 4.83 -6.87
C GLU A 36 11.53 6.25 -6.51
N ILE A 37 11.94 6.44 -5.26
CA ILE A 37 12.33 7.73 -4.69
C ILE A 37 13.81 7.77 -4.30
N GLY A 38 14.52 6.65 -4.42
CA GLY A 38 15.94 6.54 -4.12
C GLY A 38 16.47 5.14 -4.36
N SER A 39 17.75 4.95 -4.11
CA SER A 39 18.44 3.67 -4.25
C SER A 39 19.68 3.63 -3.37
N GLY A 40 20.21 2.45 -3.09
CA GLY A 40 21.44 2.29 -2.32
C GLY A 40 21.93 0.85 -2.29
N GLN A 41 22.76 0.53 -1.30
CA GLN A 41 23.27 -0.81 -1.02
C GLN A 41 22.83 -1.24 0.38
N PHE A 42 22.48 -2.52 0.54
CA PHE A 42 22.14 -3.10 1.84
C PHE A 42 22.49 -4.59 1.86
N TYR A 43 22.51 -5.18 3.05
CA TYR A 43 22.59 -6.63 3.20
C TYR A 43 21.19 -7.23 3.08
N CYS A 44 20.92 -7.97 2.01
CA CYS A 44 19.58 -8.50 1.74
C CYS A 44 19.29 -9.73 2.61
N PRO A 45 18.22 -9.75 3.42
CA PRO A 45 17.87 -10.92 4.23
C PRO A 45 17.55 -12.17 3.40
N GLN A 46 16.93 -12.01 2.23
CA GLN A 46 16.61 -13.16 1.36
C GLN A 46 17.87 -13.70 0.66
N CYS A 47 18.72 -12.83 0.10
CA CYS A 47 19.90 -13.28 -0.64
C CYS A 47 21.09 -13.62 0.26
N ARG A 48 21.11 -13.11 1.50
CA ARG A 48 22.24 -13.23 2.45
C ARG A 48 23.55 -12.67 1.89
N GLN A 49 23.47 -11.56 1.17
CA GLN A 49 24.62 -10.85 0.59
C GLN A 49 24.34 -9.36 0.45
N GLN A 50 25.41 -8.58 0.26
CA GLN A 50 25.29 -7.17 -0.13
C GLN A 50 24.64 -7.07 -1.51
N SER A 51 23.61 -6.23 -1.65
CA SER A 51 22.89 -6.03 -2.91
C SER A 51 22.42 -4.58 -3.04
N ALA A 52 22.26 -4.14 -4.29
CA ALA A 52 21.59 -2.87 -4.56
C ALA A 52 20.09 -2.98 -4.22
N TYR A 53 19.48 -1.88 -3.79
CA TYR A 53 18.05 -1.77 -3.57
C TYR A 53 17.44 -0.52 -4.23
N ALA A 54 16.15 -0.59 -4.53
CA ALA A 54 15.29 0.54 -4.87
C ALA A 54 14.49 0.96 -3.63
N HIS A 55 14.49 2.24 -3.27
CA HIS A 55 13.61 2.80 -2.25
C HIS A 55 12.30 3.19 -2.92
N LEU A 56 11.23 2.53 -2.51
CA LEU A 56 9.90 2.66 -3.09
C LEU A 56 8.99 3.41 -2.12
N ARG A 57 8.22 4.36 -2.65
CA ARG A 57 7.11 5.01 -1.98
C ARG A 57 5.82 4.62 -2.68
N VAL A 58 4.81 4.25 -1.90
CA VAL A 58 3.45 4.06 -2.40
C VAL A 58 2.58 5.20 -1.93
N SER A 59 1.90 5.84 -2.86
CA SER A 59 1.00 6.95 -2.58
C SER A 59 -0.37 6.67 -3.21
N GLN A 60 -1.43 7.07 -2.51
CA GLN A 60 -2.78 7.06 -3.05
C GLN A 60 -2.98 8.32 -3.90
N TYR A 61 -3.38 8.16 -5.16
CA TYR A 61 -3.66 9.25 -6.09
C TYR A 61 -5.16 9.47 -6.22
N PHE A 62 -5.59 10.73 -6.32
CA PHE A 62 -6.94 11.06 -6.77
C PHE A 62 -7.07 10.74 -8.25
N THR A 63 -8.12 10.02 -8.63
CA THR A 63 -8.42 9.73 -10.04
C THR A 63 -9.68 10.45 -10.49
N LEU A 64 -9.62 11.10 -11.64
CA LEU A 64 -10.78 11.67 -12.33
C LEU A 64 -10.87 11.03 -13.71
N TYR A 65 -12.05 10.50 -14.06
CA TYR A 65 -12.23 9.72 -15.29
C TYR A 65 -11.12 8.68 -15.49
N PHE A 66 -10.75 7.97 -14.41
CA PHE A 66 -9.68 6.95 -14.37
C PHE A 66 -8.25 7.46 -14.59
N ILE A 67 -8.05 8.77 -14.75
CA ILE A 67 -6.72 9.38 -14.87
C ILE A 67 -6.23 9.77 -13.46
N PRO A 68 -5.12 9.21 -12.94
CA PRO A 68 -4.54 9.64 -11.67
C PRO A 68 -3.88 11.01 -11.81
N LEU A 69 -4.41 12.02 -11.11
CA LEU A 69 -4.02 13.42 -11.28
C LEU A 69 -2.90 13.85 -10.32
N PHE A 70 -3.08 13.60 -9.03
CA PHE A 70 -2.13 14.01 -7.99
C PHE A 70 -2.18 13.06 -6.78
N PRO A 71 -1.08 12.92 -6.03
CA PRO A 71 -1.06 12.14 -4.80
C PRO A 71 -1.84 12.87 -3.69
N MET A 72 -2.66 12.14 -2.96
CA MET A 72 -3.39 12.62 -1.78
C MET A 72 -2.66 12.28 -0.49
N GLU A 73 -2.18 11.04 -0.36
CA GLU A 73 -1.46 10.57 0.84
C GLU A 73 -0.39 9.53 0.49
N THR A 74 0.58 9.35 1.37
CA THR A 74 1.59 8.28 1.29
C THR A 74 1.12 7.11 2.13
N LEU A 75 0.90 5.96 1.49
CA LEU A 75 0.45 4.72 2.13
C LEU A 75 1.60 3.96 2.80
N GLY A 76 2.82 4.12 2.30
CA GLY A 76 3.99 3.48 2.89
C GLY A 76 5.26 3.65 2.07
N GLU A 77 6.37 3.24 2.68
CA GLU A 77 7.68 3.15 2.04
C GLU A 77 8.33 1.81 2.35
N GLY A 78 9.14 1.33 1.40
CA GLY A 78 9.88 0.08 1.52
C GLY A 78 11.08 0.06 0.61
N VAL A 79 11.86 -1.01 0.70
CA VAL A 79 13.00 -1.24 -0.18
C VAL A 79 12.83 -2.54 -0.93
N CYS A 80 13.11 -2.54 -2.23
CA CYS A 80 13.09 -3.72 -3.08
C CYS A 80 14.51 -4.10 -3.47
N CYS A 81 14.89 -5.35 -3.20
CA CYS A 81 16.18 -5.89 -3.62
C CYS A 81 16.26 -5.99 -5.14
N ARG A 82 17.29 -5.42 -5.76
CA ARG A 82 17.49 -5.51 -7.22
C ARG A 82 17.89 -6.91 -7.69
N SER A 83 18.40 -7.76 -6.79
CA SER A 83 18.86 -9.11 -7.14
C SER A 83 17.74 -10.15 -7.10
N CYS A 84 16.89 -10.13 -6.07
CA CYS A 84 15.83 -11.14 -5.89
C CYS A 84 14.41 -10.59 -5.91
N ALA A 85 14.23 -9.29 -6.14
CA ALA A 85 12.95 -8.57 -6.13
C ALA A 85 12.14 -8.65 -4.82
N SER A 86 12.68 -9.26 -3.74
CA SER A 86 12.03 -9.25 -2.43
C SER A 86 11.92 -7.82 -1.89
N GLU A 87 10.75 -7.51 -1.34
CA GLU A 87 10.46 -6.23 -0.70
C GLU A 87 10.67 -6.35 0.81
N PHE A 88 11.15 -5.27 1.44
CA PHE A 88 11.43 -5.19 2.86
C PHE A 88 10.96 -3.84 3.41
N ASN A 89 10.64 -3.79 4.70
CA ASN A 89 10.42 -2.52 5.38
C ASN A 89 11.72 -1.68 5.37
N ILE A 90 11.60 -0.35 5.26
CA ILE A 90 12.75 0.57 5.20
C ILE A 90 13.73 0.42 6.39
N SER A 91 13.22 0.02 7.55
CA SER A 91 14.05 -0.24 8.73
C SER A 91 15.10 -1.34 8.52
N VAL A 92 14.97 -2.21 7.51
CA VAL A 92 16.01 -3.21 7.18
C VAL A 92 17.38 -2.55 6.91
N LEU A 93 17.38 -1.30 6.42
CA LEU A 93 18.59 -0.55 6.11
C LEU A 93 19.41 -0.19 7.36
N SER A 94 18.82 -0.21 8.56
CA SER A 94 19.53 0.07 9.81
C SER A 94 20.13 -1.17 10.48
N PHE A 95 19.92 -2.36 9.92
CA PHE A 95 20.47 -3.60 10.50
C PHE A 95 21.83 -3.95 9.92
N THR A 96 22.73 -4.43 10.78
CA THR A 96 23.99 -5.03 10.34
C THR A 96 23.75 -6.44 9.78
N PRO A 97 24.66 -6.97 8.95
CA PRO A 97 24.58 -8.36 8.48
C PRO A 97 24.42 -9.38 9.62
N GLU A 98 25.13 -9.18 10.74
CA GLU A 98 25.08 -10.07 11.91
C GLU A 98 23.70 -10.04 12.58
N GLN A 99 23.08 -8.86 12.68
CA GLN A 99 21.73 -8.73 13.23
C GLN A 99 20.70 -9.40 12.33
N ILE A 100 20.82 -9.25 11.00
CA ILE A 100 19.95 -9.92 10.02
C ILE A 100 20.11 -11.44 10.13
N GLU A 101 21.34 -11.94 10.13
CA GLU A 101 21.60 -13.38 10.26
C GLU A 101 21.01 -13.93 11.56
N THR A 102 21.22 -13.24 12.69
CA THR A 102 20.66 -13.63 14.00
C THR A 102 19.13 -13.64 13.98
N ALA A 103 18.50 -12.61 13.41
CA ALA A 103 17.04 -12.50 13.30
C ALA A 103 16.42 -13.56 12.39
N MET A 104 17.22 -14.19 11.53
CA MET A 104 16.79 -15.27 10.64
C MET A 104 17.04 -16.68 11.21
N GLN A 105 17.85 -16.83 12.26
CA GLN A 105 18.21 -18.16 12.78
C GLN A 105 16.99 -18.91 13.34
N PRO A 106 16.71 -20.15 12.95
CA PRO A 106 15.60 -20.91 13.52
C PRO A 106 15.80 -21.15 15.01
N TRP A 107 14.71 -21.21 15.78
CA TRP A 107 14.76 -21.53 17.20
C TRP A 107 14.48 -23.01 17.44
N LEU A 108 15.11 -23.58 18.47
CA LEU A 108 14.88 -24.97 18.91
C LEU A 108 13.83 -25.01 20.01
N CYS A 109 12.86 -25.91 19.88
CA CYS A 109 11.85 -26.11 20.91
C CYS A 109 12.45 -26.78 22.15
N GLY A 110 12.40 -26.11 23.31
CA GLY A 110 12.89 -26.66 24.58
C GLY A 110 12.13 -27.92 25.05
N LYS A 111 10.92 -28.20 24.54
CA LYS A 111 10.15 -29.40 24.89
C LYS A 111 10.48 -30.62 24.03
N CYS A 112 10.63 -30.46 22.72
CA CYS A 112 10.74 -31.59 21.77
C CYS A 112 11.95 -31.53 20.83
N GLY A 113 12.76 -30.46 20.90
CA GLY A 113 13.94 -30.28 20.05
C GLY A 113 13.65 -29.86 18.61
N ASN A 114 12.39 -29.74 18.18
CA ASN A 114 12.06 -29.34 16.81
C ASN A 114 12.64 -27.96 16.47
N ARG A 115 13.23 -27.80 15.27
CA ARG A 115 13.61 -26.50 14.73
C ARG A 115 12.38 -25.81 14.14
N ASN A 116 12.21 -24.54 14.46
CA ASN A 116 11.09 -23.75 14.00
C ASN A 116 11.61 -22.45 13.34
N PRO A 117 11.00 -22.01 12.23
CA PRO A 117 11.28 -20.71 11.65
C PRO A 117 11.07 -19.57 12.66
N GLN A 118 11.82 -18.49 12.52
CA GLN A 118 11.71 -17.31 13.40
C GLN A 118 10.31 -16.71 13.55
N PRO A 119 9.47 -16.57 12.51
CA PRO A 119 8.14 -15.99 12.68
C PRO A 119 7.18 -16.85 13.51
N GLU A 120 7.49 -18.13 13.73
CA GLU A 120 6.60 -19.03 14.47
C GLU A 120 6.61 -18.74 15.97
N ILE A 121 5.42 -18.43 16.51
CA ILE A 121 5.20 -18.19 17.95
C ILE A 121 4.96 -19.48 18.74
N ALA A 122 4.81 -20.61 18.06
CA ALA A 122 4.63 -21.93 18.65
C ALA A 122 5.39 -23.00 17.87
N CYS A 123 5.77 -24.09 18.54
CA CYS A 123 6.47 -25.19 17.91
C CYS A 123 5.57 -25.89 16.90
N LEU A 124 6.02 -26.04 15.65
CA LEU A 124 5.30 -26.75 14.59
C LEU A 124 5.17 -28.27 14.87
N GLY A 125 6.09 -28.84 15.66
CA GLY A 125 6.05 -30.26 16.02
C GLY A 125 5.14 -30.60 17.21
N CYS A 126 5.18 -29.81 18.29
CA CYS A 126 4.48 -30.13 19.55
C CYS A 126 3.53 -29.04 20.07
N ARG A 127 3.36 -27.95 19.32
CA ARG A 127 2.52 -26.79 19.63
C ARG A 127 2.88 -26.01 20.90
N THR A 128 3.97 -26.34 21.60
CA THR A 128 4.44 -25.57 22.75
C THR A 128 4.80 -24.14 22.34
N PRO A 129 4.32 -23.11 23.05
CA PRO A 129 4.62 -21.72 22.72
C PRO A 129 6.13 -21.45 22.80
N ARG A 130 6.61 -20.54 21.96
CA ARG A 130 7.99 -20.08 21.98
C ARG A 130 8.28 -19.42 23.32
N SER A 131 9.28 -19.90 24.04
CA SER A 131 9.72 -19.28 25.28
C SER A 131 10.47 -17.99 24.97
N LEU A 132 9.79 -16.85 25.06
CA LEU A 132 10.38 -15.51 24.82
C LEU A 132 11.51 -15.17 25.81
N ALA A 133 11.51 -15.81 26.99
CA ALA A 133 12.50 -15.60 28.05
C ALA A 133 13.94 -16.02 27.69
N ALA A 134 14.15 -16.76 26.59
CA ALA A 134 15.45 -17.33 26.25
C ALA A 134 16.24 -16.57 25.17
N THR A 135 15.72 -15.49 24.59
CA THR A 135 16.35 -14.86 23.43
C THR A 135 16.78 -13.42 23.70
N ALA A 136 18.11 -13.23 23.83
CA ALA A 136 18.80 -11.96 23.58
C ALA A 136 18.83 -11.60 22.08
N ALA A 137 17.95 -12.20 21.26
CA ALA A 137 17.89 -11.96 19.83
C ALA A 137 17.24 -10.60 19.56
N PRO A 138 17.76 -9.83 18.58
CA PRO A 138 17.05 -8.64 18.11
C PRO A 138 15.62 -9.01 17.72
N PRO A 139 14.66 -8.06 17.85
CA PRO A 139 13.29 -8.30 17.42
C PRO A 139 13.29 -8.87 15.99
N PRO A 140 12.36 -9.79 15.66
CA PRO A 140 12.28 -10.32 14.30
C PRO A 140 12.23 -9.14 13.34
N LEU A 141 12.97 -9.24 12.22
CA LEU A 141 12.93 -8.20 11.20
C LEU A 141 11.46 -7.87 10.94
N PRO A 142 11.08 -6.57 10.97
CA PRO A 142 9.70 -6.20 10.83
C PRO A 142 9.19 -6.87 9.57
N ALA A 143 8.20 -7.74 9.75
CA ALA A 143 7.53 -8.37 8.63
C ALA A 143 7.10 -7.25 7.69
N VAL A 144 7.33 -7.45 6.40
CA VAL A 144 6.77 -6.57 5.37
C VAL A 144 5.28 -6.48 5.71
N PRO A 145 4.73 -5.30 6.03
CA PRO A 145 3.28 -5.15 6.04
C PRO A 145 2.82 -5.69 4.69
N HIS A 146 1.79 -6.53 4.68
CA HIS A 146 1.20 -7.13 3.48
C HIS A 146 1.46 -6.29 2.24
N ALA A 147 2.12 -6.92 1.25
CA ALA A 147 2.56 -6.37 -0.03
C ALA A 147 2.01 -4.96 -0.27
N LEU A 148 2.93 -3.98 -0.36
CA LEU A 148 2.62 -2.66 -0.88
C LEU A 148 1.62 -2.85 -2.03
N PRO A 149 0.39 -2.29 -1.92
CA PRO A 149 -0.73 -2.71 -2.75
C PRO A 149 -0.27 -2.77 -4.19
N ASP A 150 -0.38 -3.95 -4.79
CA ASP A 150 0.15 -4.23 -6.12
C ASP A 150 -0.31 -3.10 -7.05
N ASP A 151 0.66 -2.36 -7.58
CA ASP A 151 0.34 -1.49 -8.70
C ASP A 151 0.04 -2.44 -9.86
N ASP A 152 -1.24 -2.59 -10.22
CA ASP A 152 -1.72 -3.32 -11.41
C ASP A 152 -0.97 -2.95 -12.71
N SER A 153 -0.13 -1.91 -12.69
CA SER A 153 0.80 -1.57 -13.77
C SER A 153 2.04 -2.48 -13.88
N ARG A 154 2.33 -3.35 -12.90
CA ARG A 154 3.58 -4.15 -12.83
C ARG A 154 3.57 -5.42 -13.70
N TYR A 155 2.47 -5.76 -14.38
CA TYR A 155 2.48 -6.78 -15.44
C TYR A 155 2.69 -6.13 -16.81
N GLN A 156 3.96 -5.88 -17.15
CA GLN A 156 4.40 -5.83 -18.55
C GLN A 156 5.59 -6.79 -18.68
N PRO A 157 5.36 -8.08 -19.03
CA PRO A 157 6.45 -8.95 -19.40
C PRO A 157 7.16 -8.35 -20.63
N ARG A 158 8.47 -8.17 -20.52
CA ARG A 158 9.35 -8.06 -21.69
C ARG A 158 9.76 -9.45 -22.13
#